data_AF-A0A2M7KFX4-F1
#
_entry.id   AF-A0A2M7KFX4-F1
#
_cell.length_a   1.000
_cell.length_b   1.000
_cell.length_c   1.000
_cell.angle_alpha   90.00
_cell.angle_beta   90.00
_cell.angle_gamma   90.00
#
_symmetry.space_group_name_H-M   'P 1'
#
loop_
_entity.id
_entity.type
_entity.pdbx_description
1 polymer ?
#
loop_
_entity_poly.entity_id
_entity_poly.type
_entity_poly.pdbx_seq_one_letter_code
_entity_poly.pdbx_strand_id
1 'polypeptide(L)'
;QQKKAAFRQEQAVERALVAAAEQWVSEAMCQVKLVCADPARTYQLTVTGLHSVDALDVLTAQLRELRFVRAVHERGFDKGSAQLEVEFLGPLRSLRRDVQTLEAIKLEVVSATARTLAVRCRG
;
A
#
# COMPACT_ATOMS: atom_id res chain seq x y z
N GLN A 1 41.92 -41.54 27.09
CA GLN A 1 40.52 -41.09 27.29
C GLN A 1 40.23 -39.68 26.75
N GLN A 2 41.24 -38.86 26.41
CA GLN A 2 41.05 -37.45 25.97
C GLN A 2 40.37 -37.26 24.59
N LYS A 3 40.52 -38.19 23.64
CA LYS A 3 39.94 -38.03 22.28
C LYS A 3 38.40 -38.10 22.23
N LYS A 4 37.74 -38.76 23.19
CA LYS A 4 36.27 -38.84 23.24
C LYS A 4 35.62 -37.54 23.76
N ALA A 5 36.35 -36.75 24.54
CA ALA A 5 35.86 -35.48 25.07
C ALA A 5 35.87 -34.39 23.99
N ALA A 6 36.97 -34.29 23.23
CA ALA A 6 37.11 -33.34 22.11
C ALA A 6 36.02 -33.54 21.04
N PHE A 7 35.75 -34.79 20.65
CA PHE A 7 34.72 -35.11 19.66
C PHE A 7 33.30 -34.74 20.12
N ARG A 8 32.99 -34.89 21.43
CA ARG A 8 31.70 -34.47 21.99
C ARG A 8 31.57 -32.95 22.07
N GLN A 9 32.69 -32.25 22.27
CA GLN A 9 32.74 -30.80 22.35
C GLN A 9 32.56 -30.18 20.96
N GLU A 10 33.17 -30.77 19.93
CA GLU A 10 32.95 -30.39 18.52
C GLU A 10 31.49 -30.59 18.09
N GLN A 11 30.88 -31.73 18.43
CA GLN A 11 29.45 -31.96 18.15
C GLN A 11 28.51 -31.01 18.91
N ALA A 12 28.88 -30.60 20.13
CA ALA A 12 28.10 -29.63 20.89
C ALA A 12 28.19 -28.22 20.28
N VAL A 13 29.36 -27.84 19.77
CA VAL A 13 29.56 -26.58 19.05
C VAL A 13 28.83 -26.59 17.72
N GLU A 14 28.86 -27.70 16.97
CA GLU A 14 28.11 -27.84 15.72
C GLU A 14 26.60 -27.72 15.95
N ARG A 15 26.07 -28.37 17.00
CA ARG A 15 24.65 -28.22 17.37
C ARG A 15 24.30 -26.81 17.83
N ALA A 16 25.18 -26.15 18.57
CA ALA A 16 24.97 -24.76 18.99
C ALA A 16 25.00 -23.80 17.78
N LEU A 17 25.87 -24.06 16.80
CA LEU A 17 25.94 -23.29 15.55
C LEU A 17 24.71 -23.52 14.67
N VAL A 18 24.22 -24.76 14.57
CA VAL A 18 22.98 -25.06 13.84
C VAL A 18 21.78 -24.42 14.53
N ALA A 19 21.66 -24.52 15.85
CA ALA A 19 20.58 -23.88 16.60
C ALA A 19 20.62 -22.34 16.49
N ALA A 20 21.82 -21.75 16.54
CA ALA A 20 22.00 -20.31 16.31
C ALA A 20 21.66 -19.93 14.86
N ALA A 21 22.01 -20.75 13.87
CA ALA A 21 21.67 -20.54 12.47
C ALA A 21 20.16 -20.68 12.23
N GLU A 22 19.48 -21.64 12.86
CA GLU A 22 18.02 -21.80 12.79
C GLU A 22 17.30 -20.63 13.46
N GLN A 23 17.82 -20.14 14.59
CA GLN A 23 17.29 -18.97 15.27
C GLN A 23 17.51 -17.69 14.46
N TRP A 24 18.67 -17.56 13.79
CA TRP A 24 18.93 -16.49 12.84
C TRP A 24 18.08 -16.60 11.58
N VAL A 25 17.80 -17.79 11.07
CA VAL A 25 16.86 -17.98 9.95
C VAL A 25 15.44 -17.63 10.40
N SER A 26 15.05 -17.96 11.63
CA SER A 26 13.75 -17.59 12.20
C SER A 26 13.61 -16.06 12.39
N GLU A 27 14.67 -15.38 12.81
CA GLU A 27 14.70 -13.91 12.97
C GLU A 27 14.91 -13.15 11.64
N ALA A 28 15.70 -13.71 10.71
CA ALA A 28 15.94 -13.19 9.36
C ALA A 28 14.80 -13.53 8.39
N MET A 29 13.88 -14.41 8.77
CA MET A 29 12.53 -14.50 8.20
C MET A 29 11.67 -13.33 8.69
N CYS A 30 12.22 -12.10 8.67
CA CYS A 30 11.45 -11.03 8.07
C CYS A 30 11.09 -11.51 6.66
N GLN A 31 9.94 -12.17 6.52
CA GLN A 31 9.34 -12.48 5.24
C GLN A 31 9.14 -11.16 4.50
N VAL A 32 10.18 -10.69 3.80
CA VAL A 32 10.05 -9.76 2.70
C VAL A 32 9.42 -10.60 1.60
N LYS A 33 8.10 -10.76 1.71
CA LYS A 33 7.28 -11.26 0.63
C LYS A 33 7.35 -10.18 -0.43
N LEU A 34 8.31 -10.32 -1.35
CA LEU A 34 8.29 -9.65 -2.64
C LEU A 34 7.06 -10.18 -3.37
N VAL A 35 5.92 -9.57 -3.06
CA VAL A 35 4.71 -9.73 -3.84
C VAL A 35 5.07 -9.13 -5.19
N CYS A 36 5.23 -10.00 -6.20
CA CYS A 36 5.24 -9.60 -7.60
C CYS A 36 4.07 -8.62 -7.76
N ALA A 37 4.38 -7.33 -7.89
CA ALA A 37 3.39 -6.27 -7.76
C ALA A 37 2.26 -6.58 -8.73
N ASP A 38 1.04 -6.77 -8.21
CA ASP A 38 -0.18 -6.85 -9.03
C ASP A 38 -0.06 -5.73 -10.08
N PRO A 39 -0.23 -6.03 -11.39
CA PRO A 39 -0.11 -5.01 -12.41
C PRO A 39 -1.03 -3.84 -12.03
N ALA A 40 -0.49 -2.62 -12.10
CA ALA A 40 -1.22 -1.43 -11.69
C ALA A 40 -2.61 -1.43 -12.32
N ARG A 41 -3.64 -1.31 -11.48
CA ARG A 41 -5.03 -1.32 -11.92
C ARG A 41 -5.51 0.12 -12.03
N THR A 42 -6.15 0.44 -13.14
CA THR A 42 -6.79 1.74 -13.31
C THR A 42 -8.16 1.70 -12.63
N TYR A 43 -8.34 2.59 -11.66
CA TYR A 43 -9.58 2.82 -10.95
C TYR A 43 -10.17 4.15 -11.36
N GLN A 44 -11.48 4.16 -11.62
CA GLN A 44 -12.22 5.40 -11.85
C GLN A 44 -12.64 5.97 -10.50
N LEU A 45 -12.28 7.22 -10.24
CA LEU A 45 -12.60 7.96 -9.04
C LEU A 45 -13.51 9.14 -9.40
N THR A 46 -14.74 9.11 -8.92
CA THR A 46 -15.68 10.23 -9.07
C THR A 46 -15.73 11.00 -7.76
N VAL A 47 -15.37 12.28 -7.79
CA VAL A 47 -15.32 13.14 -6.60
C VAL A 47 -16.39 14.21 -6.74
N THR A 48 -17.33 14.27 -5.80
CA THR A 48 -18.42 15.26 -5.81
C THR A 48 -18.28 16.26 -4.67
N GLY A 49 -18.77 17.50 -4.87
CA GLY A 49 -18.72 18.56 -3.86
C GLY A 49 -17.40 19.35 -3.83
N LEU A 50 -16.63 19.31 -4.92
CA LEU A 50 -15.45 20.18 -5.06
C LEU A 50 -15.91 21.60 -5.42
N HIS A 51 -15.48 22.59 -4.63
CA HIS A 51 -15.94 23.98 -4.78
C HIS A 51 -15.11 24.82 -5.77
N SER A 52 -13.95 24.33 -6.21
CA SER A 52 -13.07 25.02 -7.16
C SER A 52 -12.17 24.05 -7.92
N VAL A 53 -11.53 24.54 -8.98
CA VAL A 53 -10.45 23.83 -9.69
C VAL A 53 -9.22 23.70 -8.79
N ASP A 54 -8.91 24.70 -7.96
CA ASP A 54 -7.80 24.61 -7.00
C ASP A 54 -7.96 23.43 -6.03
N ALA A 55 -9.20 23.15 -5.59
CA ALA A 55 -9.48 21.98 -4.75
C ALA A 55 -9.25 20.66 -5.50
N LEU A 56 -9.49 20.63 -6.82
CA LEU A 56 -9.16 19.48 -7.65
C LEU A 56 -7.64 19.31 -7.80
N ASP A 57 -6.90 20.40 -7.97
CA ASP A 57 -5.44 20.37 -8.07
C ASP A 57 -4.80 19.85 -6.77
N VAL A 58 -5.27 20.36 -5.62
CA VAL A 58 -4.84 19.88 -4.29
C VAL A 58 -5.16 18.40 -4.12
N LEU A 59 -6.36 17.96 -4.48
CA LEU A 59 -6.74 16.55 -4.41
C LEU A 59 -5.83 15.67 -5.26
N THR A 60 -5.59 16.09 -6.50
CA THR A 60 -4.79 15.34 -7.46
C THR A 60 -3.33 15.25 -7.01
N ALA A 61 -2.78 16.33 -6.45
CA ALA A 61 -1.45 16.32 -5.83
C ALA A 61 -1.37 15.31 -4.69
N GLN A 62 -2.34 15.32 -3.76
CA GLN A 62 -2.35 14.37 -2.65
C GLN A 62 -2.53 12.92 -3.08
N LEU A 63 -3.37 12.66 -4.08
CA LEU A 63 -3.52 11.32 -4.65
C LEU A 63 -2.20 10.81 -5.24
N ARG A 64 -1.41 11.69 -5.88
CA ARG A 64 -0.08 11.33 -6.40
C ARG A 64 0.95 11.06 -5.30
N GLU A 65 0.76 11.59 -4.10
CA GLU A 65 1.63 11.33 -2.94
C GLU A 65 1.33 10.00 -2.23
N LEU A 66 0.21 9.33 -2.57
CA LEU A 66 -0.12 8.03 -2.00
C LEU A 66 0.91 6.97 -2.44
N ARG A 67 1.40 6.20 -1.46
CA ARG A 67 2.50 5.22 -1.58
C ARG A 67 2.38 4.24 -2.77
N PHE A 68 1.18 3.92 -3.20
CA PHE A 68 0.91 2.92 -4.24
C PHE A 68 0.23 3.50 -5.48
N VAL A 69 0.09 4.82 -5.58
CA VAL A 69 -0.39 5.48 -6.80
C VAL A 69 0.79 5.66 -7.76
N ARG A 70 0.63 5.22 -9.01
CA ARG A 70 1.60 5.45 -10.10
C ARG A 70 1.29 6.71 -10.88
N ALA A 71 0.01 6.94 -11.15
CA ALA A 71 -0.47 8.06 -11.95
C ALA A 71 -1.89 8.43 -11.57
N VAL A 72 -2.21 9.70 -11.75
CA VAL A 72 -3.56 10.26 -11.62
C VAL A 72 -3.82 11.10 -12.85
N HIS A 73 -4.84 10.71 -13.61
CA HIS A 73 -5.26 11.38 -14.84
C HIS A 73 -6.61 12.04 -14.62
N GLU A 74 -6.69 13.32 -14.91
CA GLU A 74 -7.95 14.06 -14.89
C GLU A 74 -8.70 13.79 -16.21
N ARG A 75 -9.95 13.33 -16.11
CA ARG A 75 -10.82 13.07 -17.26
C ARG A 75 -11.84 14.18 -17.49
N GLY A 76 -12.24 14.87 -16.44
CA GLY A 76 -13.12 16.02 -16.54
C GLY A 76 -13.51 16.60 -15.20
N PHE A 77 -13.92 17.86 -15.22
CA PHE A 77 -14.46 18.59 -14.08
C PHE A 77 -15.68 19.38 -14.54
N ASP A 78 -16.85 19.08 -13.99
CA ASP A 78 -18.10 19.79 -14.29
C ASP A 78 -18.93 19.96 -13.01
N LYS A 79 -19.49 21.16 -12.80
CA LYS A 79 -20.42 21.48 -11.70
C LYS A 79 -20.00 20.95 -10.32
N GLY A 80 -18.71 21.03 -9.99
CA GLY A 80 -18.16 20.56 -8.70
C GLY A 80 -18.06 19.04 -8.58
N SER A 81 -18.07 18.33 -9.71
CA SER A 81 -17.83 16.90 -9.82
C SER A 81 -16.60 16.65 -10.70
N ALA A 82 -15.58 16.00 -10.16
CA ALA A 82 -14.39 15.57 -10.89
C ALA A 82 -14.44 14.09 -11.23
N GLN A 83 -13.96 13.74 -12.43
CA GLN A 83 -13.68 12.38 -12.86
C GLN A 83 -12.18 12.19 -13.01
N LEU A 84 -11.63 11.26 -12.23
CA LEU A 84 -10.21 10.93 -12.19
C LEU A 84 -10.01 9.46 -12.54
N GLU A 85 -8.89 9.14 -13.15
CA GLU A 85 -8.37 7.78 -13.27
C GLU A 85 -7.10 7.65 -12.45
N VAL A 86 -7.10 6.70 -11.52
CA VAL A 86 -5.99 6.44 -10.61
C VAL A 86 -5.39 5.09 -10.95
N GLU A 87 -4.14 5.09 -11.40
CA GLU A 87 -3.35 3.87 -11.54
C GLU A 87 -2.78 3.49 -10.18
N PHE A 88 -3.26 2.40 -9.60
CA PHE A 88 -2.91 1.99 -8.24
C PHE A 88 -2.34 0.57 -8.19
N LEU A 89 -1.24 0.41 -7.46
CA LEU A 89 -0.56 -0.84 -7.18
C LEU A 89 -1.16 -1.48 -5.92
N GLY A 90 -2.36 -2.03 -6.07
CA GLY A 90 -3.03 -2.73 -4.99
C GLY A 90 -4.52 -2.90 -5.20
N PRO A 91 -5.22 -3.53 -4.25
CA PRO A 91 -6.65 -3.70 -4.32
C PRO A 91 -7.39 -2.39 -3.99
N LEU A 92 -8.59 -2.21 -4.56
CA LEU A 92 -9.44 -1.02 -4.35
C LEU A 92 -9.70 -0.71 -2.87
N ARG A 93 -9.76 -1.73 -2.00
CA ARG A 93 -9.95 -1.54 -0.55
C ARG A 93 -8.84 -0.72 0.11
N SER A 94 -7.61 -0.82 -0.39
CA SER A 94 -6.47 -0.05 0.11
C SER A 94 -6.57 1.38 -0.38
N LEU A 95 -6.81 1.57 -1.69
CA LEU A 95 -7.06 2.90 -2.26
C LEU A 95 -8.22 3.61 -1.54
N ARG A 96 -9.31 2.90 -1.23
CA ARG A 96 -10.44 3.44 -0.45
C ARG A 96 -9.99 3.97 0.91
N ARG A 97 -9.16 3.22 1.63
CA ARG A 97 -8.65 3.61 2.95
C ARG A 97 -7.74 4.83 2.83
N ASP A 98 -6.83 4.81 1.86
CA ASP A 98 -5.86 5.88 1.64
C ASP A 98 -6.57 7.20 1.25
N VAL A 99 -7.60 7.12 0.42
CA VAL A 99 -8.43 8.27 0.05
C VAL A 99 -9.20 8.85 1.25
N GLN A 100 -9.65 8.01 2.18
CA GLN A 100 -10.31 8.45 3.41
C GLN A 100 -9.35 9.10 4.43
N THR A 101 -8.05 8.87 4.29
CA THR A 101 -7.02 9.46 5.15
C THR A 101 -6.46 10.78 4.60
N LEU A 102 -6.92 11.24 3.44
CA LEU A 102 -6.52 12.54 2.90
C LEU A 102 -7.08 13.67 3.79
N GLU A 103 -6.19 14.44 4.39
CA GLU A 103 -6.56 15.46 5.38
C GLU A 103 -6.94 16.81 4.76
N ALA A 104 -6.42 17.15 3.57
CA ALA A 104 -6.67 18.48 2.98
C ALA A 104 -8.10 18.61 2.46
N ILE A 105 -8.71 17.48 2.07
CA ILE A 105 -10.09 17.42 1.63
C ILE A 105 -10.73 16.27 2.39
N LYS A 106 -11.66 16.58 3.29
CA LYS A 106 -12.38 15.55 4.04
C LYS A 106 -13.23 14.76 3.04
N LEU A 107 -12.80 13.56 2.69
CA LEU A 107 -13.50 12.71 1.73
C LEU A 107 -14.28 11.61 2.43
N GLU A 108 -15.48 11.37 1.94
CA GLU A 108 -16.32 10.24 2.31
C GLU A 108 -16.55 9.35 1.10
N VAL A 109 -16.37 8.05 1.29
CA VAL A 109 -16.64 7.07 0.24
C VAL A 109 -18.14 6.79 0.23
N VAL A 110 -18.80 7.19 -0.85
CA VAL A 110 -20.24 7.00 -1.07
C VAL A 110 -20.53 5.62 -1.63
N SER A 111 -19.70 5.14 -2.57
CA SER A 111 -19.85 3.80 -3.13
C SER A 111 -18.53 3.27 -3.71
N ALA A 112 -18.42 1.94 -3.79
CA ALA A 112 -17.27 1.26 -4.39
C ALA A 112 -17.75 0.02 -5.16
N THR A 113 -17.30 -0.12 -6.42
CA THR A 113 -17.51 -1.31 -7.26
C THR A 113 -16.18 -2.04 -7.46
N ALA A 114 -16.06 -2.97 -8.41
CA ALA A 114 -14.77 -3.61 -8.69
C ALA A 114 -13.71 -2.64 -9.24
N ARG A 115 -14.11 -1.57 -9.94
CA ARG A 115 -13.21 -0.62 -10.61
C ARG A 115 -13.54 0.85 -10.39
N THR A 116 -14.62 1.16 -9.69
CA THR A 116 -15.11 2.52 -9.52
C THR A 116 -15.17 2.85 -8.03
N LEU A 117 -14.73 4.05 -7.68
CA LEU A 117 -14.84 4.61 -6.35
C LEU A 117 -15.56 5.96 -6.46
N ALA A 118 -16.72 6.09 -5.81
CA ALA A 118 -17.41 7.37 -5.72
C ALA A 118 -17.16 7.96 -4.33
N VAL A 119 -16.62 9.17 -4.31
CA VAL A 119 -16.31 9.92 -3.10
C VAL A 119 -16.98 11.29 -3.11
N ARG A 120 -17.25 11.81 -1.92
CA ARG A 120 -17.88 13.10 -1.70
C ARG A 120 -17.04 13.91 -0.71
N CYS A 121 -16.88 15.19 -0.97
CA CYS A 121 -16.30 16.12 -0.01
C CYS A 121 -17.29 16.36 1.13
N ARG A 122 -16.85 16.19 2.37
CA ARG A 122 -17.59 16.59 3.57
C ARG A 122 -17.34 18.08 3.78
N GLY A 123 -18.40 18.87 3.67
CA GLY A 123 -18.44 20.27 4.10
C GLY A 123 -18.34 20.40 5.62
#